data_AF-A0A1H5LVS4-F1
#
_entry.id   AF-A0A1H5LVS4-F1
#
_cell.length_a   1.000
_cell.length_b   1.000
_cell.length_c   1.000
_cell.angle_alpha   90.00
_cell.angle_beta   90.00
_cell.angle_gamma   90.00
#
_symmetry.space_group_name_H-M   'P 1'
#
loop_
_entity.id
_entity.type
_entity.pdbx_description
1 polymer ?
#
loop_
_entity_poly.entity_id
_entity_poly.type
_entity_poly.pdbx_seq_one_letter_code
_entity_poly.pdbx_strand_id
1 'polypeptide(L)'
;MTTPRSGCPTNAAVEALGDRWSLVVLHDIMFGDRRHFRTSQRESDEGIASNILARRLRDLVAAGLLTREGPGAGRRAAAYSLTEAAIQLVPVLAELGWWGLRHCPTSEPLRVRAQVLDDGGPQLWEELMNSLRERHLGMPPPETGGHL
;
A
#
# COMPACT_ATOMS: atom_id res chain seq x y z
N MET A 1 -10.31 10.10 11.17
CA MET A 1 -10.88 8.74 11.08
C MET A 1 -12.38 8.83 11.26
N THR A 2 -13.16 8.29 10.34
CA THR A 2 -14.63 8.26 10.42
C THR A 2 -15.08 7.29 11.52
N THR A 3 -16.15 7.63 12.24
CA THR A 3 -16.74 6.74 13.24
C THR A 3 -17.33 5.51 12.53
N PRO A 4 -16.91 4.28 12.86
CA PRO A 4 -17.39 3.10 12.16
C PRO A 4 -18.86 2.83 12.47
N ARG A 5 -19.61 2.31 11.48
CA ARG A 5 -21.05 2.00 11.64
C ARG A 5 -21.34 0.92 12.69
N SER A 6 -20.33 0.15 13.06
CA SER A 6 -20.37 -0.92 14.05
C SER A 6 -19.14 -0.84 14.96
N GLY A 7 -19.22 -1.35 16.18
CA GLY A 7 -18.05 -1.53 17.05
C GLY A 7 -17.06 -2.63 16.59
N CYS A 8 -17.30 -3.28 15.46
CA CYS A 8 -16.41 -4.31 14.91
C CYS A 8 -15.16 -3.67 14.26
N PRO A 9 -13.94 -3.99 14.74
CA PRO A 9 -12.69 -3.45 14.18
C PRO A 9 -12.46 -3.84 12.72
N THR A 10 -12.87 -5.04 12.31
CA THR A 10 -12.76 -5.51 10.92
C THR A 10 -13.63 -4.65 9.98
N ASN A 11 -14.88 -4.38 10.37
CA ASN A 11 -15.73 -3.50 9.56
C ASN A 11 -15.19 -2.08 9.53
N ALA A 12 -14.65 -1.56 10.64
CA ALA A 12 -14.00 -0.25 10.67
C ALA A 12 -12.82 -0.17 9.69
N ALA A 13 -12.00 -1.21 9.61
CA ALA A 13 -10.90 -1.29 8.65
C ALA A 13 -11.43 -1.32 7.19
N VAL A 14 -12.45 -2.12 6.91
CA VAL A 14 -13.09 -2.18 5.57
C VAL A 14 -13.68 -0.82 5.19
N GLU A 15 -14.34 -0.13 6.12
CA GLU A 15 -14.89 1.22 5.89
C GLU A 15 -13.79 2.26 5.64
N ALA A 16 -12.67 2.17 6.35
CA ALA A 16 -11.52 3.06 6.16
C ALA A 16 -10.80 2.81 4.83
N LEU A 17 -10.66 1.55 4.43
CA LEU A 17 -10.11 1.17 3.12
C LEU A 17 -11.10 1.53 2.01
N GLY A 18 -12.40 1.51 2.26
CA GLY A 18 -13.43 1.93 1.33
C GLY A 18 -13.75 0.86 0.30
N ASP A 19 -13.20 0.98 -0.92
CA ASP A 19 -13.47 0.02 -1.99
C ASP A 19 -12.21 -0.73 -2.46
N ARG A 20 -12.42 -1.67 -3.38
CA ARG A 20 -11.35 -2.49 -3.97
C ARG A 20 -10.17 -1.69 -4.54
N TRP A 21 -10.42 -0.48 -5.05
CA TRP A 21 -9.40 0.32 -5.70
C TRP A 21 -8.43 0.94 -4.70
N SER A 22 -8.87 1.22 -3.48
CA SER A 22 -7.96 1.66 -2.42
C SER A 22 -6.90 0.60 -2.10
N LEU A 23 -7.28 -0.68 -2.08
CA LEU A 23 -6.35 -1.79 -1.87
C LEU A 23 -5.34 -1.90 -3.02
N VAL A 24 -5.80 -1.78 -4.27
CA VAL A 24 -4.92 -1.76 -5.45
C VAL A 24 -3.94 -0.59 -5.38
N VAL A 25 -4.41 0.61 -5.03
CA VAL A 25 -3.55 1.80 -4.90
C VAL A 25 -2.50 1.62 -3.80
N LEU A 26 -2.89 1.10 -2.63
CA LEU A 26 -1.95 0.84 -1.54
C LEU A 26 -0.93 -0.23 -1.93
N HIS A 27 -1.37 -1.31 -2.58
CA HIS A 27 -0.50 -2.36 -3.11
C HIS A 27 0.52 -1.78 -4.11
N ASP A 28 0.07 -0.97 -5.07
CA ASP A 28 0.95 -0.35 -6.06
C ASP A 28 2.00 0.57 -5.44
N ILE A 29 1.65 1.32 -4.38
CA ILE A 29 2.59 2.20 -3.68
C ILE A 29 3.60 1.37 -2.88
N MET A 30 3.15 0.34 -2.15
CA MET A 30 4.01 -0.48 -1.29
C MET A 30 5.00 -1.34 -2.09
N PHE A 31 4.50 -2.03 -3.12
CA PHE A 31 5.27 -3.03 -3.84
C PHE A 31 5.82 -2.47 -5.15
N GLY A 32 5.08 -1.60 -5.85
CA GLY A 32 5.49 -1.03 -7.12
C GLY A 32 6.32 0.25 -7.03
N ASP A 33 6.49 0.83 -5.83
CA ASP A 33 7.09 2.17 -5.61
C ASP A 33 6.40 3.27 -6.44
N ARG A 34 5.12 3.08 -6.80
CA ARG A 34 4.38 3.97 -7.70
C ARG A 34 3.82 5.19 -6.95
N ARG A 35 4.71 6.07 -6.51
CA ARG A 35 4.40 7.26 -5.68
C ARG A 35 3.73 8.41 -6.43
N HIS A 36 3.76 8.39 -7.76
CA HIS A 36 3.29 9.48 -8.61
C HIS A 36 2.04 9.09 -9.37
N PHE A 37 1.03 9.96 -9.35
CA PHE A 37 -0.25 9.79 -10.06
C PHE A 37 -0.10 9.35 -11.52
N ARG A 38 0.89 9.89 -12.25
CA ARG A 38 1.13 9.55 -13.66
C ARG A 38 1.70 8.14 -13.86
N THR A 39 2.53 7.68 -12.93
CA THR A 39 3.08 6.32 -12.95
C THR A 39 2.00 5.32 -12.57
N SER A 40 1.25 5.58 -11.49
CA SER A 40 0.10 4.74 -11.11
C SER A 40 -0.94 4.66 -12.23
N GLN A 41 -1.28 5.77 -12.90
CA GLN A 41 -2.25 5.75 -14.01
C GLN A 41 -1.77 4.98 -15.24
N ARG A 42 -0.48 5.05 -15.58
CA ARG A 42 0.04 4.43 -16.81
C ARG A 42 0.35 2.96 -16.65
N GLU A 43 0.63 2.52 -15.43
CA GLU A 43 1.15 1.18 -15.15
C GLU A 43 0.27 0.36 -14.19
N SER A 44 -0.91 0.87 -13.78
CA SER A 44 -1.90 0.00 -13.12
C SER A 44 -2.36 -1.05 -14.13
N ASP A 45 -1.95 -2.28 -13.91
CA ASP A 45 -2.31 -3.46 -14.71
C ASP A 45 -3.85 -3.67 -14.70
N GLU A 46 -4.55 -3.09 -13.74
CA GLU A 46 -5.99 -3.21 -13.52
C GLU A 46 -6.84 -2.12 -14.23
N GLY A 47 -6.22 -1.17 -14.94
CA GLY A 47 -6.94 -0.21 -15.80
C GLY A 47 -7.81 0.81 -15.06
N ILE A 48 -7.35 1.32 -13.91
CA ILE A 48 -8.11 2.32 -13.12
C ILE A 48 -8.32 3.62 -13.90
N ALA A 49 -9.57 4.04 -14.04
CA ALA A 49 -9.91 5.34 -14.60
C ALA A 49 -9.35 6.50 -13.75
N SER A 50 -8.83 7.53 -14.41
CA SER A 50 -8.11 8.65 -13.78
C SER A 50 -8.91 9.38 -12.68
N ASN A 51 -10.21 9.53 -12.88
CA ASN A 51 -11.14 10.13 -11.92
C ASN A 51 -11.33 9.26 -10.67
N ILE A 52 -11.37 7.94 -10.82
CA ILE A 52 -11.44 6.97 -9.72
C ILE A 52 -10.14 7.00 -8.93
N LEU A 53 -8.99 6.90 -9.60
CA LEU A 53 -7.68 7.00 -8.94
C LEU A 53 -7.55 8.30 -8.14
N ALA A 54 -7.89 9.43 -8.74
CA ALA A 54 -7.83 10.73 -8.08
C ALA A 54 -8.76 10.82 -6.87
N ARG A 55 -9.96 10.22 -6.95
CA ARG A 55 -10.88 10.12 -5.80
C ARG A 55 -10.26 9.28 -4.68
N ARG A 56 -9.75 8.09 -5.01
CA ARG A 56 -9.20 7.16 -4.03
C ARG A 56 -7.97 7.69 -3.32
N LEU A 57 -7.07 8.37 -4.03
CA LEU A 57 -5.94 9.05 -3.41
C LEU A 57 -6.39 10.12 -2.40
N ARG A 58 -7.45 10.90 -2.70
CA ARG A 58 -8.01 11.85 -1.74
C ARG A 58 -8.63 11.16 -0.53
N ASP A 59 -9.38 10.08 -0.76
CA ASP A 59 -10.04 9.33 0.32
C ASP A 59 -9.00 8.68 1.25
N LEU A 60 -7.94 8.09 0.70
CA LEU A 60 -6.83 7.50 1.46
C LEU A 60 -6.05 8.55 2.27
N VAL A 61 -5.90 9.77 1.74
CA VAL A 61 -5.33 10.89 2.51
C VAL A 61 -6.27 11.29 3.66
N ALA A 62 -7.58 11.42 3.39
CA ALA A 62 -8.56 11.75 4.41
C ALA A 62 -8.69 10.66 5.50
N ALA A 63 -8.47 9.40 5.14
CA ALA A 63 -8.42 8.27 6.05
C ALA A 63 -7.13 8.24 6.91
N GLY A 64 -6.13 9.06 6.57
CA GLY A 64 -4.83 9.07 7.25
C GLY A 64 -3.94 7.89 6.88
N LEU A 65 -4.16 7.29 5.71
CA LEU A 65 -3.34 6.19 5.18
C LEU A 65 -2.23 6.71 4.27
N LEU A 66 -2.48 7.81 3.56
CA LEU A 66 -1.49 8.50 2.74
C LEU A 66 -1.28 9.94 3.22
N THR A 67 -0.08 10.47 3.01
CA THR A 67 0.19 11.91 2.99
C THR A 67 0.38 12.35 1.54
N ARG A 68 0.07 13.61 1.27
CA ARG A 68 0.30 14.23 -0.03
C ARG A 68 1.35 15.31 0.15
N GLU A 69 2.53 15.09 -0.42
CA GLU A 69 3.55 16.14 -0.49
C GLU A 69 3.10 17.17 -1.54
N GLY A 70 3.09 18.45 -1.12
CA GLY A 70 2.76 19.55 -2.01
C GLY A 70 3.74 19.61 -3.19
N PRO A 71 3.36 20.24 -4.33
CA PRO A 71 4.32 20.49 -5.38
C PRO A 71 5.44 21.36 -4.77
N GLY A 72 6.64 20.80 -4.64
CA GLY A 72 7.83 21.62 -4.37
C GLY A 72 7.96 22.74 -5.42
N ALA A 73 8.83 23.71 -5.18
CA ALA A 73 8.94 24.94 -5.97
C ALA A 73 9.12 24.78 -7.51
N GLY A 74 9.33 23.57 -8.02
CA GLY A 74 9.19 23.24 -9.44
C GLY A 74 7.97 22.36 -9.66
N ARG A 75 7.22 22.60 -10.74
CA ARG A 75 6.05 21.90 -11.37
C ARG A 75 5.97 20.35 -11.34
N ARG A 76 6.61 19.66 -10.40
CA ARG A 76 6.57 18.20 -10.21
C ARG A 76 5.18 17.79 -9.72
N ALA A 77 4.74 16.64 -10.20
CA ALA A 77 3.48 16.04 -9.77
C ALA A 77 3.52 15.76 -8.26
N ALA A 78 2.39 15.92 -7.58
CA ALA A 78 2.28 15.60 -6.16
C ALA A 78 2.67 14.13 -5.92
N ALA A 79 3.59 13.90 -4.98
CA ALA A 79 3.97 12.58 -4.51
C ALA A 79 3.06 12.19 -3.35
N TYR A 80 2.67 10.92 -3.31
CA TYR A 80 1.94 10.34 -2.18
C TYR A 80 2.88 9.44 -1.39
N SER A 81 2.90 9.65 -0.08
CA SER A 81 3.75 8.89 0.85
C SER A 81 2.87 8.08 1.80
N LEU A 82 3.28 6.84 2.11
CA LEU A 82 2.59 5.99 3.07
C LEU A 82 2.75 6.58 4.47
N THR A 83 1.69 6.48 5.27
CA THR A 83 1.77 6.66 6.72
C THR A 83 2.18 5.36 7.39
N GLU A 84 2.59 5.43 8.67
CA GLU A 84 2.83 4.23 9.47
C GLU A 84 1.61 3.30 9.50
N ALA A 85 0.39 3.87 9.61
CA ALA A 85 -0.85 3.09 9.58
C ALA A 85 -1.03 2.31 8.27
N ALA A 86 -0.64 2.89 7.13
CA ALA A 86 -0.67 2.16 5.86
C ALA A 86 0.43 1.11 5.77
N ILE A 87 1.65 1.39 6.25
CA ILE A 87 2.75 0.41 6.24
C ILE A 87 2.38 -0.85 7.04
N GLN A 88 1.63 -0.70 8.13
CA GLN A 88 1.12 -1.83 8.92
C GLN A 88 0.10 -2.71 8.19
N LEU A 89 -0.37 -2.32 7.00
CA LEU A 89 -1.24 -3.15 6.14
C LEU A 89 -0.45 -4.13 5.26
N VAL A 90 0.89 -4.10 5.25
CA VAL A 90 1.71 -5.02 4.45
C VAL A 90 1.34 -6.50 4.70
N PRO A 91 1.25 -7.00 5.95
CA PRO A 91 0.84 -8.39 6.19
C PRO A 91 -0.57 -8.69 5.67
N VAL A 92 -1.50 -7.74 5.80
CA VAL A 92 -2.89 -7.90 5.31
C VAL A 92 -2.91 -8.05 3.79
N LEU A 93 -2.12 -7.26 3.06
CA LEU A 93 -2.04 -7.35 1.60
C LEU A 93 -1.29 -8.61 1.13
N ALA A 94 -0.27 -9.05 1.86
CA ALA A 94 0.45 -10.29 1.56
C ALA A 94 -0.49 -11.50 1.67
N GLU A 95 -1.20 -11.61 2.79
CA GLU A 95 -2.20 -12.67 3.03
C GLU A 95 -3.36 -12.63 2.02
N LEU A 96 -3.83 -11.44 1.68
CA LEU A 96 -4.86 -11.28 0.65
C LEU A 96 -4.35 -11.75 -0.73
N GLY A 97 -3.10 -11.44 -1.07
CA GLY A 97 -2.45 -11.88 -2.30
C GLY A 97 -2.33 -13.39 -2.38
N TRP A 98 -1.87 -14.01 -1.30
CA TRP A 98 -1.78 -15.47 -1.18
C TRP A 98 -3.13 -16.17 -1.29
N TRP A 99 -4.16 -15.64 -0.63
CA TRP A 99 -5.52 -16.15 -0.77
C TRP A 99 -5.97 -16.06 -2.24
N GLY A 100 -5.67 -14.94 -2.90
CA GLY A 100 -5.92 -14.75 -4.33
C GLY A 100 -5.24 -15.78 -5.22
N LEU A 101 -4.00 -16.18 -4.92
CA LEU A 101 -3.29 -17.23 -5.68
C LEU A 101 -4.00 -18.58 -5.64
N ARG A 102 -4.63 -18.91 -4.50
CA ARG A 102 -5.28 -20.22 -4.28
C ARG A 102 -6.69 -20.30 -4.83
N HIS A 103 -7.39 -19.16 -4.85
CA HIS A 103 -8.84 -19.14 -5.07
C HIS A 103 -9.27 -18.35 -6.30
N CYS A 104 -8.38 -17.57 -6.92
CA CYS A 104 -8.70 -16.76 -8.09
C CYS A 104 -7.82 -17.13 -9.29
N PRO A 105 -8.32 -16.98 -10.54
CA PRO A 105 -7.49 -17.06 -11.72
C PRO A 105 -6.43 -15.94 -11.73
N THR A 106 -5.16 -16.31 -11.74
CA THR A 106 -4.02 -15.38 -11.82
C THR A 106 -3.12 -15.71 -13.02
N SER A 107 -2.38 -14.72 -13.52
CA SER A 107 -1.38 -14.90 -14.58
C SER A 107 -0.03 -15.31 -13.99
N GLU A 108 0.78 -16.04 -14.75
CA GLU A 108 2.06 -16.59 -14.27
C GLU A 108 3.04 -15.56 -13.70
N PRO A 109 3.23 -14.37 -14.32
CA PRO A 109 4.13 -13.35 -13.77
C PRO A 109 3.67 -12.79 -12.42
N LEU A 110 2.36 -12.68 -12.19
CA LEU A 110 1.79 -12.16 -10.95
C LEU A 110 1.84 -13.21 -9.81
N ARG A 111 1.90 -14.51 -10.15
CA ARG A 111 2.10 -15.57 -9.14
C ARG A 111 3.45 -15.49 -8.46
N VAL A 112 4.53 -15.31 -9.22
CA VAL A 112 5.90 -15.33 -8.68
C VAL A 112 6.07 -14.29 -7.57
N ARG A 113 5.54 -13.08 -7.77
CA ARG A 113 5.68 -11.99 -6.79
C ARG A 113 4.93 -12.27 -5.49
N ALA A 114 3.69 -12.74 -5.59
CA ALA A 114 2.89 -13.07 -4.43
C ALA A 114 3.44 -14.31 -3.70
N GLN A 115 4.00 -15.28 -4.42
CA GLN A 115 4.65 -16.45 -3.82
C GLN A 115 5.91 -16.06 -3.04
N VAL A 116 6.75 -15.18 -3.58
CA VAL A 116 7.96 -14.69 -2.87
C VAL A 116 7.59 -13.98 -1.56
N LEU A 117 6.52 -13.17 -1.57
CA LEU A 117 6.04 -12.50 -0.36
C LEU A 117 5.48 -13.48 0.67
N ASP A 118 4.78 -14.53 0.23
CA ASP A 118 4.28 -15.60 1.09
C ASP A 118 5.42 -16.43 1.70
N ASP A 119 6.32 -16.94 0.84
CA ASP A 119 7.45 -17.79 1.24
C ASP A 119 8.41 -17.07 2.20
N GLY A 120 8.59 -15.76 2.02
CA GLY A 120 9.43 -14.94 2.90
C GLY A 120 8.81 -14.67 4.28
N GLY A 121 7.49 -14.85 4.42
CA GLY A 121 6.79 -14.79 5.69
C GLY A 121 7.00 -13.50 6.50
N PRO A 122 6.77 -13.54 7.83
CA PRO A 122 6.82 -12.37 8.69
C PRO A 122 8.15 -11.61 8.67
N GLN A 123 9.28 -12.31 8.50
CA GLN A 123 10.60 -11.68 8.46
C GLN A 123 10.74 -10.78 7.22
N LEU A 124 10.38 -11.28 6.04
CA LEU A 124 10.43 -10.48 4.82
C LEU A 124 9.45 -9.30 4.87
N TRP A 125 8.28 -9.50 5.47
CA TRP A 125 7.30 -8.41 5.64
C TRP A 125 7.86 -7.30 6.53
N GLU A 126 8.55 -7.65 7.61
CA GLU A 126 9.18 -6.69 8.51
C GLU A 126 10.32 -5.92 7.83
N GLU A 127 11.17 -6.61 7.07
CA GLU A 127 12.21 -5.97 6.25
C GLU A 127 11.61 -4.98 5.24
N LEU A 128 10.55 -5.40 4.55
CA LEU A 128 9.81 -4.53 3.63
C LEU A 128 9.21 -3.33 4.35
N MET A 129 8.57 -3.53 5.50
CA MET A 129 7.99 -2.44 6.29
C MET A 129 9.07 -1.45 6.74
N ASN A 130 10.24 -1.91 7.16
CA ASN A 130 11.37 -1.05 7.52
C ASN A 130 11.86 -0.24 6.32
N SER A 131 12.01 -0.86 5.15
CA SER A 131 12.35 -0.14 3.91
C SER A 131 11.27 0.90 3.52
N LEU A 132 9.99 0.60 3.76
CA LEU A 132 8.91 1.57 3.50
C LEU A 132 8.96 2.73 4.49
N ARG A 133 9.24 2.49 5.77
CA ARG A 133 9.41 3.55 6.78
C ARG A 133 10.57 4.48 6.43
N GLU A 134 11.69 3.93 6.01
CA GLU A 134 12.83 4.72 5.53
C GLU A 134 12.43 5.61 4.36
N ARG A 135 11.81 5.02 3.33
CA ARG A 135 11.48 5.75 2.11
C ARG A 135 10.30 6.73 2.24
N HIS A 136 9.33 6.48 3.11
CA HIS A 136 8.10 7.30 3.20
C HIS A 136 8.04 8.18 4.42
N LEU A 137 8.73 7.81 5.50
CA LEU A 137 8.71 8.55 6.77
C LEU A 137 10.08 9.14 7.12
N GLY A 138 11.15 8.78 6.39
CA GLY A 138 12.51 9.21 6.69
C GLY A 138 13.06 8.62 8.00
N MET A 139 12.44 7.53 8.49
CA MET A 139 12.87 6.84 9.71
C MET A 139 13.98 5.85 9.36
N PRO A 140 15.16 5.92 10.00
CA PRO A 140 16.20 4.94 9.75
C PRO A 140 15.70 3.53 10.13
N PRO A 141 16.16 2.47 9.44
CA PRO A 141 15.84 1.11 9.83
C PRO A 141 16.25 0.89 11.30
N PRO A 142 15.54 0.03 12.06
CA PRO A 142 15.94 -0.29 13.42
C PRO A 142 17.38 -0.79 13.40
N GLU A 143 18.21 -0.33 14.34
CA GLU A 143 19.58 -0.81 14.46
C GLU A 143 19.52 -2.33 14.61
N THR A 144 20.01 -3.06 13.61
CA THR A 144 20.15 -4.51 13.71
C THR A 144 21.13 -4.78 14.84
N GLY A 145 20.60 -5.04 16.03
CA GLY A 145 21.37 -5.48 17.17
C GLY A 145 22.15 -6.70 16.73
N GLY A 146 23.47 -6.53 16.57
CA GLY A 146 24.38 -7.60 16.23
C GLY A 146 24.18 -8.74 17.22
N HIS A 147 23.65 -9.85 16.73
CA HIS A 147 23.66 -11.09 17.49
C HIS A 147 25.13 -11.52 17.55
N LEU A 148 25.72 -11.34 18.74
CA LEU A 148 26.94 -12.01 19.17
C LEU A 148 26.68 -13.51 19.36
#